data_AF-T1JHT1-F1
#
_entry.id   AF-T1JHT1-F1
#
_cell.length_a   1.000
_cell.length_b   1.000
_cell.length_c   1.000
_cell.angle_alpha   90.00
_cell.angle_beta   90.00
_cell.angle_gamma   90.00
#
_symmetry.space_group_name_H-M   'P 1'
#
loop_
_entity.id
_entity.type
_entity.pdbx_description
1 polymer ?
#
loop_
_entity_poly.entity_id
_entity_poly.type
_entity_poly.pdbx_seq_one_letter_code
_entity_poly.pdbx_strand_id
1 'polypeptide(L)'
;METLQAEVDKQDQDIRQLQKHLKEAELVLATAIYQAKQKLQSISRANKQSISSEELIKYAHRISASNAVAAPLTWQQGDPRRPYPTDIEMRLGFLGRFSDLANNGHILQQQSSISDSMSLGRPGSYSYVKIVKLLRNLFIIRTTNYQPTRDIYLDTFE
;
A
#
# COMPACT_ATOMS: atom_id res chain seq x y z
N MET A 1 -51.93 -25.79 35.02
CA MET A 1 -51.61 -24.34 34.94
C MET A 1 -50.11 -24.13 35.06
N GLU A 2 -49.46 -24.63 36.11
CA GLU A 2 -48.01 -24.45 36.35
C GLU A 2 -47.10 -25.05 35.25
N THR A 3 -47.45 -26.23 34.73
CA THR A 3 -46.73 -26.86 33.61
C THR A 3 -46.80 -26.06 32.32
N LEU A 4 -47.94 -25.41 32.08
CA LEU A 4 -48.18 -24.59 30.90
C LEU A 4 -47.42 -23.26 31.00
N GLN A 5 -47.35 -22.68 32.20
CA GLN A 5 -46.55 -21.50 32.50
C GLN A 5 -45.06 -21.75 32.26
N ALA A 6 -44.53 -22.88 32.71
CA ALA A 6 -43.12 -23.24 32.51
C ALA A 6 -42.76 -23.41 31.02
N GLU A 7 -43.66 -23.98 30.21
CA GLU A 7 -43.45 -24.12 28.77
C GLU A 7 -43.48 -22.76 28.06
N VAL A 8 -44.40 -21.87 28.45
CA VAL A 8 -44.43 -20.49 27.95
C VAL A 8 -43.13 -19.77 28.28
N ASP A 9 -42.66 -19.84 29.53
CA ASP A 9 -41.42 -19.18 29.97
C ASP A 9 -40.19 -19.70 29.20
N LYS A 10 -40.16 -21.00 28.89
CA LYS A 10 -39.10 -21.62 28.09
C LYS A 10 -39.11 -21.10 26.65
N GLN A 11 -40.26 -21.10 25.98
CA GLN A 11 -40.37 -20.58 24.62
C GLN A 11 -39.99 -19.10 24.55
N ASP A 12 -40.35 -18.34 25.57
CA ASP A 12 -39.99 -16.93 25.70
C ASP A 12 -38.47 -16.72 25.83
N GLN A 13 -37.77 -17.63 26.53
CA GLN A 13 -36.31 -17.64 26.60
C GLN A 13 -35.70 -17.96 25.23
N ASP A 14 -36.22 -18.96 24.53
CA ASP A 14 -35.73 -19.36 23.21
C ASP A 14 -35.90 -18.22 22.18
N ILE A 15 -37.05 -17.54 22.20
CA ILE A 15 -37.32 -16.36 21.36
C ILE A 15 -36.28 -15.27 21.64
N ARG A 16 -35.99 -14.97 22.91
CA ARG A 16 -35.00 -13.96 23.29
C ARG A 16 -33.59 -14.34 22.81
N GLN A 17 -33.21 -15.61 22.91
CA GLN A 17 -31.91 -16.09 22.43
C GLN A 17 -31.80 -15.98 20.90
N LEU A 18 -32.84 -16.41 20.17
CA LEU A 18 -32.88 -16.30 18.72
C LEU A 18 -32.80 -14.84 18.25
N GLN A 19 -33.53 -13.94 18.89
CA GLN A 19 -33.46 -12.51 18.59
C GLN A 19 -32.05 -11.94 18.80
N LYS A 20 -31.37 -12.35 19.88
CA LYS A 20 -29.99 -11.96 20.14
C LYS A 20 -29.05 -12.43 19.04
N HIS A 21 -29.12 -13.71 18.65
CA HIS A 21 -28.27 -14.25 17.59
C HIS A 21 -28.53 -13.60 16.22
N LEU A 22 -29.79 -13.29 15.90
CA LEU A 22 -30.13 -12.57 14.67
C LEU A 22 -29.53 -11.16 14.67
N LYS A 23 -29.55 -10.45 15.81
CA LYS A 23 -28.92 -9.13 15.95
C LYS A 23 -27.40 -9.19 15.80
N GLU A 24 -26.77 -10.21 16.37
CA GLU A 24 -25.33 -10.44 16.24
C GLU A 24 -24.95 -10.75 14.78
N ALA A 25 -25.72 -11.62 14.12
CA ALA A 25 -25.52 -11.96 12.71
C ALA A 25 -25.72 -10.75 11.78
N GLU A 26 -26.74 -9.93 12.03
CA GLU A 26 -27.01 -8.67 11.32
C GLU A 26 -25.79 -7.75 11.38
N LEU A 27 -25.21 -7.58 12.58
CA LEU A 27 -24.04 -6.73 12.78
C LEU A 27 -22.80 -7.25 12.03
N VAL A 28 -22.52 -8.54 12.13
CA VAL A 28 -21.40 -9.18 11.41
C VAL A 28 -21.57 -9.00 9.91
N LEU A 29 -22.77 -9.24 9.38
CA LEU A 29 -23.06 -9.09 7.96
C LEU A 29 -22.89 -7.64 7.50
N ALA A 30 -23.40 -6.67 8.25
CA ALA A 30 -23.28 -5.25 7.93
C ALA A 30 -21.80 -4.82 7.85
N THR A 31 -20.98 -5.23 8.82
CA THR A 31 -19.54 -4.92 8.84
C THR A 31 -18.80 -5.60 7.69
N ALA A 32 -19.11 -6.88 7.41
CA ALA A 32 -18.50 -7.62 6.30
C ALA A 32 -18.83 -6.98 4.93
N ILE A 33 -20.09 -6.58 4.71
CA ILE A 33 -20.51 -5.90 3.47
C ILE A 33 -19.77 -4.56 3.31
N TYR A 34 -19.66 -3.78 4.39
CA TYR A 34 -18.93 -2.51 4.34
C TYR A 34 -17.46 -2.72 3.94
N GLN A 35 -16.78 -3.68 4.58
CA GLN A 35 -15.39 -4.02 4.27
C GLN A 35 -15.23 -4.54 2.83
N ALA A 36 -16.15 -5.40 2.37
CA ALA A 36 -16.14 -5.93 1.01
C ALA A 36 -16.26 -4.81 -0.03
N LYS A 37 -17.15 -3.83 0.20
CA LYS A 37 -17.29 -2.64 -0.66
C LYS A 37 -16.00 -1.82 -0.73
N GLN A 38 -15.33 -1.60 0.41
CA GLN A 38 -14.03 -0.92 0.44
C GLN A 38 -12.95 -1.69 -0.34
N LYS A 39 -12.91 -3.03 -0.19
CA LYS A 39 -11.97 -3.90 -0.91
C LYS A 39 -12.21 -3.86 -2.43
N LEU A 40 -13.46 -3.90 -2.87
CA LEU A 40 -13.81 -3.76 -4.29
C LEU A 40 -13.39 -2.41 -4.88
N GLN A 41 -13.56 -1.32 -4.13
CA GLN A 41 -13.06 0.00 -4.56
C GLN A 41 -11.53 0.00 -4.71
N SER A 42 -10.81 -0.62 -3.77
CA SER A 42 -9.36 -0.75 -3.85
C SER A 42 -8.92 -1.57 -5.06
N ILE A 43 -9.58 -2.70 -5.33
CA ILE A 43 -9.30 -3.54 -6.51
C ILE A 43 -9.56 -2.77 -7.80
N SER A 44 -10.69 -2.06 -7.90
CA SER A 44 -11.01 -1.25 -9.08
C SER A 44 -9.95 -0.18 -9.35
N ARG A 45 -9.46 0.49 -8.30
CA ARG A 45 -8.37 1.47 -8.41
C ARG A 45 -7.06 0.81 -8.86
N ALA A 46 -6.70 -0.33 -8.28
CA ALA A 46 -5.50 -1.08 -8.65
C ALA A 46 -5.54 -1.55 -10.11
N ASN A 47 -6.69 -2.04 -10.58
CA ASN A 47 -6.85 -2.46 -11.98
C ASN A 47 -6.72 -1.30 -12.96
N LYS A 48 -7.18 -0.10 -12.59
CA LYS A 48 -6.98 1.12 -13.40
C LYS A 48 -5.52 1.59 -13.44
N GLN A 49 -4.75 1.26 -12.42
CA GLN A 49 -3.35 1.68 -12.25
C GLN A 49 -2.43 0.46 -12.21
N SER A 50 -2.66 -0.52 -13.08
CA SER A 50 -1.83 -1.72 -13.14
C SER A 50 -0.41 -1.35 -13.58
N ILE A 51 0.57 -1.60 -12.71
CA ILE A 51 1.99 -1.44 -13.03
C ILE A 51 2.48 -2.76 -13.63
N SER A 52 3.21 -2.70 -14.75
CA SER A 52 3.85 -3.88 -15.33
C SER A 52 4.82 -4.52 -14.34
N SER A 53 4.75 -5.85 -14.20
CA SER A 53 5.69 -6.61 -13.37
C SER A 53 7.13 -6.43 -13.84
N GLU A 54 7.35 -6.24 -15.14
CA GLU A 54 8.67 -5.98 -15.71
C GLU A 54 9.26 -4.65 -15.22
N GLU A 55 8.44 -3.60 -15.17
CA GLU A 55 8.87 -2.30 -14.62
C GLU A 55 9.17 -2.42 -13.12
N LEU A 56 8.34 -3.13 -12.36
CA LEU A 56 8.60 -3.38 -10.93
C LEU A 56 9.94 -4.10 -10.73
N ILE A 57 10.24 -5.12 -11.54
CA ILE A 57 11.50 -5.87 -11.47
C ILE A 57 12.69 -4.96 -11.84
N LYS A 58 12.59 -4.18 -12.91
CA LYS A 58 13.64 -3.23 -13.32
C LYS A 58 13.92 -2.19 -12.24
N TYR A 59 12.87 -1.56 -11.69
CA TYR A 59 13.04 -0.56 -10.63
C TYR A 59 13.53 -1.17 -9.33
N ALA A 60 13.04 -2.35 -8.94
CA ALA A 60 13.53 -3.06 -7.77
C ALA A 60 15.03 -3.37 -7.91
N HIS A 61 15.45 -3.92 -9.05
CA HIS A 61 16.86 -4.19 -9.32
C HIS A 61 17.70 -2.90 -9.26
N ARG A 62 17.23 -1.81 -9.88
CA ARG A 62 17.91 -0.50 -9.82
C ARG A 62 18.04 0.01 -8.38
N ILE A 63 16.96 -0.05 -7.59
CA ILE A 63 16.96 0.40 -6.19
C ILE A 63 17.91 -0.48 -5.36
N SER A 64 17.88 -1.80 -5.52
CA SER A 64 18.74 -2.73 -4.79
C SER A 64 20.21 -2.62 -5.20
N ALA A 65 20.50 -2.28 -6.46
CA ALA A 65 21.85 -2.04 -6.93
C ALA A 65 22.41 -0.68 -6.45
N SER A 66 21.54 0.31 -6.25
CA SER A 66 21.95 1.68 -5.88
C SER A 66 21.84 2.02 -4.40
N ASN A 67 21.11 1.26 -3.57
CA ASN A 67 20.82 1.61 -2.17
C ASN A 67 20.92 0.41 -1.21
N ALA A 68 21.58 0.57 -0.07
CA ALA A 68 21.51 -0.37 1.06
C ALA A 68 20.19 -0.22 1.85
N VAL A 69 19.62 -1.33 2.34
CA VAL A 69 18.32 -1.41 3.05
C VAL A 69 18.26 -0.53 4.32
N ALA A 70 19.42 -0.22 4.92
CA ALA A 70 19.56 0.72 6.02
C ALA A 70 20.92 1.42 5.95
N ALA A 71 21.00 2.63 6.52
CA ALA A 71 22.25 3.34 6.73
C ALA A 71 23.09 2.65 7.82
N PRO A 72 24.31 2.16 7.53
CA PRO A 72 25.26 1.72 8.54
C PRO A 72 25.51 2.82 9.58
N LEU A 73 25.70 2.40 10.84
CA LEU A 73 25.94 3.29 11.98
C LEU A 73 27.22 4.15 11.84
N THR A 74 28.07 3.82 10.87
CA THR A 74 29.35 4.50 10.59
C THR A 74 29.24 5.63 9.57
N TRP A 75 28.06 5.93 9.01
CA TRP A 75 27.88 7.01 8.05
C TRP A 75 27.98 8.39 8.71
N GLN A 76 29.05 9.13 8.42
CA GLN A 76 29.29 10.51 8.87
C GLN A 76 28.90 11.54 7.79
N GLN A 77 28.66 12.80 8.17
CA GLN A 77 28.29 13.86 7.22
C GLN A 77 29.40 14.03 6.17
N GLY A 78 29.03 13.99 4.88
CA GLY A 78 30.00 14.01 3.76
C GLY A 78 30.50 12.63 3.28
N ASP A 79 30.03 11.52 3.87
CA ASP A 79 30.38 10.17 3.39
C ASP A 79 29.87 9.91 1.96
N PRO A 80 30.75 9.62 0.97
CA PRO A 80 30.37 9.39 -0.43
C PRO A 80 29.49 8.15 -0.65
N ARG A 81 29.37 7.26 0.35
CA ARG A 81 28.54 6.05 0.28
C ARG A 81 27.08 6.32 0.62
N ARG A 82 26.68 7.59 0.80
CA ARG A 82 25.31 7.99 1.11
C ARG A 82 24.40 7.78 -0.11
N PRO A 83 23.22 7.16 0.06
CA PRO A 83 22.28 6.86 -1.03
C PRO A 83 21.52 8.09 -1.56
N TYR A 84 21.75 9.26 -0.97
CA TYR A 84 21.17 10.52 -1.44
C TYR A 84 22.18 11.27 -2.29
N PRO A 85 21.74 11.99 -3.32
CA PRO A 85 22.62 12.86 -4.10
C PRO A 85 23.39 13.81 -3.18
N THR A 86 24.71 13.78 -3.25
CA THR A 86 25.60 14.67 -2.50
C THR A 86 25.47 16.11 -2.99
N ASP A 87 25.91 17.09 -2.18
CA ASP A 87 25.89 18.51 -2.57
C ASP A 87 26.66 18.77 -3.87
N ILE A 88 27.72 17.99 -4.11
CA ILE A 88 28.52 18.02 -5.34
C ILE A 88 27.70 17.49 -6.51
N GLU A 89 27.05 16.33 -6.38
CA GLU A 89 26.19 15.75 -7.43
C GLU A 89 24.97 16.65 -7.73
N MET A 90 24.39 17.27 -6.72
CA MET A 90 23.30 18.24 -6.89
C MET A 90 23.75 19.48 -7.65
N ARG A 91 24.95 20.00 -7.37
CA ARG A 91 25.55 21.15 -8.05
C ARG A 91 25.96 20.83 -9.49
N LEU A 92 26.46 19.62 -9.73
CA LEU A 92 26.77 19.13 -11.09
C LEU A 92 25.52 18.77 -11.90
N GLY A 93 24.40 18.55 -11.21
CA GLY A 93 23.10 18.29 -11.78
C GLY A 93 22.44 19.51 -12.43
N PHE A 94 21.24 19.28 -12.97
CA PHE A 94 20.49 20.29 -13.73
C PHE A 94 20.13 21.53 -12.89
N LEU A 95 19.85 21.33 -11.59
CA LEU A 95 19.52 22.43 -10.66
C LEU A 95 20.70 23.38 -10.45
N GLY A 96 21.93 22.87 -10.28
CA GLY A 96 23.11 23.71 -10.13
C GLY A 96 23.48 24.47 -11.41
N ARG A 97 23.32 23.83 -12.58
CA ARG A 97 23.56 24.48 -13.88
C ARG A 97 22.66 25.68 -14.11
N PHE A 98 21.39 25.63 -13.69
CA PHE A 98 20.48 26.78 -13.83
C PHE A 98 20.83 27.93 -12.89
N SER A 99 21.28 27.66 -11.67
CA SER A 99 21.75 28.72 -10.76
C SER A 99 23.00 29.42 -11.32
N ASP A 100 23.88 28.68 -11.99
CA ASP A 100 25.08 29.25 -12.61
C ASP A 100 24.76 30.05 -13.89
N LEU A 101 23.75 29.61 -14.67
CA LEU A 101 23.24 30.32 -15.85
C LEU A 101 22.50 31.63 -15.49
N ALA A 102 21.75 31.64 -14.38
CA ALA A 102 21.03 32.84 -13.93
C ALA A 102 22.00 33.94 -13.44
N ASN A 103 23.18 33.55 -12.95
CA ASN A 103 24.19 34.48 -12.45
C ASN A 103 25.22 34.92 -13.50
N ASN A 104 25.43 34.16 -14.58
CA ASN A 104 26.36 34.52 -15.65
C ASN A 104 25.60 34.55 -16.98
N GLY A 105 25.12 35.74 -17.36
CA GLY A 105 24.34 36.00 -18.58
C GLY A 105 25.10 35.80 -19.89
N HIS A 106 25.66 34.61 -20.12
CA HIS A 106 26.28 34.23 -21.38
C HIS A 106 25.34 33.35 -22.19
N ILE A 107 24.60 34.00 -23.09
CA ILE A 107 24.04 33.37 -24.27
C ILE A 107 25.22 32.89 -25.12
N LEU A 108 25.30 31.58 -25.43
CA LEU A 108 25.63 31.10 -26.77
C LEU A 108 25.30 29.61 -26.93
N GLN A 109 24.27 29.35 -27.74
CA GLN A 109 24.29 28.43 -28.88
C GLN A 109 24.80 26.98 -28.65
N GLN A 110 23.91 26.11 -28.17
CA GLN A 110 23.74 24.80 -28.81
C GLN A 110 22.28 24.33 -28.68
N GLN A 111 21.43 24.91 -29.52
CA GLN A 111 20.12 24.36 -29.83
C GLN A 111 20.33 23.19 -30.79
N SER A 112 20.01 21.96 -30.37
CA SER A 112 19.50 20.84 -31.20
C SER A 112 19.67 19.52 -30.45
N SER A 113 18.57 18.98 -29.90
CA SER A 113 18.24 17.53 -29.76
C SER A 113 17.49 17.09 -28.49
N ILE A 114 16.86 17.99 -27.70
CA ILE A 114 16.01 17.53 -26.58
C ILE A 114 14.71 18.32 -26.53
N SER A 115 13.90 18.20 -27.58
CA SER A 115 12.52 18.71 -27.60
C SER A 115 11.46 17.60 -27.56
N ASP A 116 11.86 16.32 -27.60
CA ASP A 116 10.92 15.19 -27.69
C ASP A 116 10.63 14.44 -26.38
N SER A 117 11.26 14.79 -25.25
CA SER A 117 11.03 14.08 -23.98
C SER A 117 9.88 14.65 -23.13
N MET A 118 9.21 15.72 -23.58
CA MET A 118 8.19 16.42 -22.78
C MET A 118 6.74 15.93 -22.98
N SER A 119 6.52 14.86 -23.76
CA SER A 119 5.16 14.36 -24.07
C SER A 119 4.80 12.99 -23.46
N LEU A 120 5.67 12.34 -22.68
CA LEU A 120 5.26 11.13 -21.96
C LEU A 120 4.50 11.51 -20.68
N GLY A 121 3.19 11.31 -20.75
CA GLY A 121 2.22 11.61 -19.71
C GLY A 121 2.69 11.22 -18.31
N ARG A 122 2.60 12.17 -17.38
CA ARG A 122 2.93 12.01 -15.97
C ARG A 122 2.20 10.78 -15.37
N PRO A 123 2.90 9.70 -14.97
CA PRO A 123 2.33 8.82 -13.97
C PRO A 123 2.43 9.55 -12.63
N GLY A 124 1.30 9.66 -11.93
CA GLY A 124 1.15 10.46 -10.71
C GLY A 124 2.30 10.26 -9.72
N SER A 125 2.89 11.38 -9.28
CA SER A 125 3.92 11.40 -8.25
C SER A 125 3.33 10.97 -6.91
N TYR A 126 3.46 9.68 -6.59
CA TYR A 126 3.20 9.21 -5.23
C TYR A 126 4.39 9.60 -4.35
N SER A 127 4.16 10.57 -3.46
CA SER A 127 5.11 10.94 -2.39
C SER A 127 5.58 9.70 -1.64
N TYR A 128 6.86 9.66 -1.24
CA TYR A 128 7.48 8.60 -0.44
C TYR A 128 6.61 8.19 0.77
N VAL A 129 5.95 9.16 1.39
CA VAL A 129 5.03 8.97 2.53
C VAL A 129 3.80 8.13 2.13
N LYS A 130 3.31 8.27 0.91
CA LYS A 130 2.21 7.45 0.37
C LYS A 130 2.67 6.03 0.04
N ILE A 131 3.88 5.84 -0.49
CA ILE A 131 4.45 4.51 -0.77
C ILE A 131 4.66 3.75 0.54
N VAL A 132 5.24 4.38 1.56
CA VAL A 132 5.42 3.77 2.89
C VAL A 132 4.07 3.44 3.54
N LYS A 133 3.06 4.32 3.41
CA LYS A 133 1.69 4.01 3.86
C LYS A 133 1.06 2.85 3.08
N LEU A 134 1.30 2.76 1.77
CA LEU A 134 0.80 1.67 0.93
C LEU A 134 1.42 0.33 1.36
N LEU A 135 2.74 0.30 1.58
CA LEU A 135 3.46 -0.90 2.04
C LEU A 135 3.04 -1.32 3.44
N ARG A 136 2.80 -0.36 4.36
CA ARG A 136 2.30 -0.66 5.70
C ARG A 136 0.87 -1.23 5.67
N ASN A 137 0.00 -0.71 4.81
CA ASN A 137 -1.34 -1.26 4.60
C ASN A 137 -1.32 -2.64 3.92
N LEU A 138 -0.39 -2.87 2.97
CA LEU A 138 -0.23 -4.17 2.33
C LEU A 138 0.24 -5.25 3.33
N PHE A 139 1.12 -4.88 4.27
CA PHE A 139 1.56 -5.76 5.35
C PHE A 139 0.42 -6.08 6.33
N ILE A 140 -0.40 -5.10 6.71
CA ILE A 140 -1.58 -5.32 7.58
C ILE A 140 -2.65 -6.18 6.89
N ILE A 141 -2.87 -6.03 5.58
CA ILE A 141 -3.80 -6.88 4.82
C ILE A 141 -3.28 -8.32 4.73
N ARG A 142 -1.96 -8.53 4.62
CA ARG A 142 -1.36 -9.87 4.59
C ARG A 142 -1.44 -10.59 5.93
N THR A 143 -1.35 -9.88 7.06
CA THR A 143 -1.48 -10.48 8.41
C THR A 143 -2.94 -10.73 8.82
N THR A 144 -3.89 -9.93 8.32
CA THR A 144 -5.34 -10.09 8.63
C THR A 144 -6.06 -11.13 7.76
N ASN A 145 -5.50 -11.52 6.61
CA ASN A 145 -6.02 -12.63 5.80
C ASN A 145 -5.45 -14.01 6.22
N TYR A 146 -4.56 -14.07 7.22
CA TYR A 146 -4.16 -15.35 7.82
C TYR A 146 -5.17 -15.73 8.91
N GLN A 147 -6.35 -16.18 8.50
CA GLN A 147 -7.14 -17.08 9.34
C GLN A 147 -6.58 -18.48 9.10
N PRO A 148 -5.98 -19.16 10.11
CA PRO A 148 -5.71 -20.57 9.97
C PRO A 148 -7.08 -21.24 9.86
N THR A 149 -7.41 -21.72 8.67
CA THR A 149 -8.49 -22.69 8.48
C THR A 149 -8.18 -23.83 9.44
N ARG A 150 -8.91 -23.90 10.55
CA ARG A 150 -8.96 -25.11 11.35
C ARG A 150 -9.55 -26.17 10.43
N ASP A 151 -8.69 -27.04 9.94
CA ASP A 151 -9.08 -28.28 9.28
C ASP A 151 -10.04 -29.01 10.22
N ILE A 152 -11.32 -28.91 9.88
CA ILE A 152 -12.34 -29.84 10.34
C ILE A 152 -11.99 -31.14 9.61
N TYR A 153 -11.15 -31.97 10.24
CA TYR A 153 -11.14 -33.39 9.96
C TYR A 153 -12.50 -33.93 10.39
N LEU A 154 -13.42 -33.94 9.42
CA LEU A 154 -14.50 -34.92 9.37
C LEU A 154 -13.81 -36.25 9.06
N ASP A 155 -13.47 -37.01 10.10
CA ASP A 155 -13.32 -38.45 9.99
C ASP A 155 -14.69 -39.04 9.66
N THR A 156 -14.96 -39.11 8.36
CA THR A 156 -15.91 -40.05 7.76
C THR A 156 -15.11 -41.02 6.92
N PHE A 157 -14.80 -42.18 7.48
CA PHE A 157 -14.68 -43.46 6.77
C PHE A 157 -15.05 -44.59 7.72
N GLU A 158 -15.70 -45.60 7.13
CA GLU A 158 -16.34 -46.81 7.69
C GLU A 158 -15.66 -47.48 8.91
#